data_AF-A0A7C4FYS7-F1
#
_entry.id   AF-A0A7C4FYS7-F1
#
_cell.length_a   1.000
_cell.length_b   1.000
_cell.length_c   1.000
_cell.angle_alpha   90.00
_cell.angle_beta   90.00
_cell.angle_gamma   90.00
#
_symmetry.space_group_name_H-M   'P 1'
#
loop_
_entity.id
_entity.type
_entity.pdbx_description
1 polymer ?
#
loop_
_entity_poly.entity_id
_entity_poly.type
_entity_poly.pdbx_seq_one_letter_code
_entity_poly.pdbx_strand_id
1 'polypeptide(L)'
;MAEITAQLVKELRERTGAGMMECKSALLEAKGDLAEAEVVLRKRGLASAAKKAGRATRCGVIGTYVHPGAQLGVMVEVNCETDFVARNEEFQRLVHDIAMQIAAADPKFIRKEDVTA
;
A
#
# COMPACT_ATOMS: atom_id res chain seq x y z
N MET A 1 -18.89 7.74 26.83
CA MET A 1 -18.02 7.68 25.64
C MET A 1 -17.05 6.54 25.87
N ALA A 2 -16.87 5.62 24.92
CA ALA A 2 -15.89 4.55 25.08
C ALA A 2 -14.50 5.18 25.31
N GLU A 3 -13.84 4.82 26.39
CA GLU A 3 -12.54 5.39 26.74
C GLU A 3 -11.49 4.78 25.80
N ILE A 4 -10.98 5.58 24.85
CA ILE A 4 -9.95 5.12 23.91
C ILE A 4 -8.61 5.09 24.64
N THR A 5 -8.20 3.90 25.08
CA THR A 5 -6.94 3.70 25.81
C THR A 5 -5.74 3.77 24.89
N ALA A 6 -4.58 4.15 25.43
CA ALA A 6 -3.33 4.18 24.66
C ALA A 6 -2.92 2.80 24.13
N GLN A 7 -3.27 1.73 24.84
CA GLN A 7 -3.04 0.35 24.41
C GLN A 7 -3.85 0.02 23.15
N LEU A 8 -5.13 0.42 23.11
CA LEU A 8 -5.99 0.16 21.95
C LEU A 8 -5.50 0.90 20.70
N VAL A 9 -5.03 2.14 20.86
CA VAL A 9 -4.43 2.91 19.76
C VAL A 9 -3.13 2.25 19.28
N LYS A 10 -2.30 1.75 20.20
CA LYS A 10 -1.07 1.03 19.88
C LYS A 10 -1.37 -0.25 19.10
N GLU A 11 -2.33 -1.05 19.54
CA GLU A 11 -2.72 -2.29 18.87
C GLU A 11 -3.22 -2.03 17.44
N LEU A 12 -4.11 -1.05 17.25
CA LEU A 12 -4.58 -0.71 15.90
C LEU A 12 -3.44 -0.22 14.99
N ARG A 13 -2.50 0.54 15.54
CA ARG A 13 -1.32 1.00 14.81
C ARG A 13 -0.41 -0.15 14.40
N GLU A 14 -0.17 -1.12 15.28
CA GLU A 14 0.66 -2.29 14.97
C GLU A 14 0.03 -3.15 13.86
N ARG A 15 -1.30 -3.26 13.85
CA ARG A 15 -2.04 -4.01 12.82
C ARG A 15 -2.07 -3.32 11.45
N THR A 16 -2.13 -1.99 11.44
CA THR A 16 -2.40 -1.22 10.21
C THR A 16 -1.23 -0.41 9.67
N GLY A 17 -0.22 -0.14 10.49
CA GLY A 17 0.88 0.76 10.16
C GLY A 17 0.50 2.25 10.09
N ALA A 18 -0.76 2.61 10.38
CA ALA A 18 -1.25 3.98 10.25
C ALA A 18 -0.67 4.94 11.32
N GLY A 19 -0.82 6.25 11.07
CA GLY A 19 -0.33 7.27 12.02
C GLY A 19 -1.05 7.19 13.37
N MET A 20 -0.35 7.52 14.46
CA MET A 20 -0.89 7.46 15.84
C MET A 20 -2.21 8.24 15.98
N MET A 21 -2.26 9.45 15.43
CA MET A 21 -3.46 10.30 15.48
C MET A 21 -4.58 9.79 14.59
N GLU A 22 -4.25 9.17 13.46
CA GLU A 22 -5.25 8.56 12.56
C GLU A 22 -5.92 7.36 13.24
N CYS A 23 -5.13 6.50 13.90
CA CYS A 23 -5.61 5.37 14.69
C CYS A 23 -6.54 5.83 15.81
N LYS A 24 -6.13 6.84 16.60
CA LYS A 24 -6.97 7.39 17.66
C LYS A 24 -8.28 7.96 17.11
N SER A 25 -8.21 8.69 16.00
CA SER A 25 -9.39 9.31 15.38
C SER A 25 -10.34 8.28 14.77
N ALA A 26 -9.80 7.19 14.20
CA ALA A 26 -10.59 6.07 13.69
C ALA A 26 -11.28 5.31 14.83
N LEU A 27 -10.58 5.07 15.94
CA LEU A 27 -11.15 4.45 17.14
C LEU A 27 -12.26 5.30 17.77
N LEU A 28 -12.13 6.63 17.75
CA LEU A 28 -13.19 7.53 18.22
C LEU A 28 -14.46 7.42 17.36
N GLU A 29 -14.31 7.37 16.03
CA GLU A 29 -15.43 7.20 15.09
C GLU A 29 -16.07 5.82 15.22
N ALA A 30 -15.24 4.78 15.38
CA ALA A 30 -15.66 3.40 15.58
C ALA A 30 -16.11 3.09 17.03
N LYS A 31 -16.15 4.09 17.92
CA LYS A 31 -16.54 3.94 19.34
C LYS A 31 -15.76 2.86 20.09
N GLY A 32 -14.49 2.66 19.75
CA GLY A 32 -13.59 1.67 20.36
C GLY A 32 -13.61 0.29 19.69
N ASP A 33 -14.40 0.08 18.64
CA ASP A 33 -14.37 -1.17 17.87
C ASP A 33 -13.13 -1.20 16.94
N LEU A 34 -12.26 -2.19 17.13
CA LEU A 34 -11.04 -2.34 16.34
C LEU A 34 -11.32 -2.71 14.88
N ALA A 35 -12.27 -3.61 14.62
CA ALA A 35 -12.57 -4.06 13.27
C ALA A 35 -13.19 -2.93 12.44
N GLU A 36 -14.12 -2.17 13.02
CA GLU A 36 -14.69 -1.01 12.34
C GLU A 36 -13.65 0.11 12.19
N ALA A 37 -12.76 0.32 13.16
CA ALA A 37 -11.67 1.29 13.03
C ALA A 37 -10.70 0.94 11.88
N GLU A 38 -10.42 -0.33 11.63
CA GLU A 38 -9.64 -0.78 10.46
C GLU A 38 -10.34 -0.44 9.15
N VAL A 39 -11.67 -0.64 9.08
CA VAL A 39 -12.46 -0.26 7.90
C VAL A 39 -12.42 1.25 7.68
N VAL A 40 -12.56 2.04 8.75
CA VAL A 40 -12.43 3.51 8.69
C VAL A 40 -11.05 3.93 8.19
N LEU A 41 -9.98 3.34 8.73
CA LEU A 41 -8.61 3.62 8.28
C LEU A 41 -8.40 3.24 6.82
N ARG A 42 -8.94 2.10 6.38
CA ARG A 42 -8.85 1.67 4.97
C ARG A 42 -9.54 2.66 4.03
N LYS A 43 -10.76 3.10 4.36
CA LYS A 43 -11.49 4.13 3.58
C LYS A 43 -10.71 5.44 3.51
N ARG A 44 -10.15 5.90 4.64
CA ARG A 44 -9.32 7.12 4.70
C ARG A 44 -8.01 6.97 3.94
N GLY A 45 -7.38 5.80 3.98
CA GLY A 45 -6.19 5.46 3.20
C GLY A 45 -6.41 5.62 1.70
N LEU A 46 -7.54 5.12 1.19
CA LEU A 46 -7.94 5.29 -0.22
C LEU A 46 -8.09 6.77 -0.60
N ALA A 47 -8.75 7.56 0.25
CA ALA A 47 -8.90 8.99 0.02
C ALA A 47 -7.55 9.75 0.06
N SER A 48 -6.65 9.36 0.96
CA SER A 48 -5.29 9.91 1.05
C SER A 48 -4.46 9.56 -0.19
N ALA A 49 -4.55 8.32 -0.68
CA ALA A 49 -3.90 7.89 -1.90
C ALA A 49 -4.39 8.70 -3.11
N ALA A 50 -5.71 8.90 -3.25
CA ALA A 50 -6.29 9.71 -4.32
C ALA A 50 -5.77 11.17 -4.30
N LYS A 51 -5.65 11.78 -3.11
CA LYS A 51 -5.08 13.14 -2.96
C LYS A 51 -3.60 13.22 -3.35
N LYS A 52 -2.85 12.12 -3.26
CA LYS A 52 -1.43 12.05 -3.60
C LYS A 52 -1.17 11.67 -5.06
N ALA A 53 -2.18 11.21 -5.80
CA ALA A 53 -2.03 10.71 -7.18
C ALA A 53 -1.42 11.73 -8.16
N GLY A 54 -1.60 13.04 -7.92
CA GLY A 54 -1.03 14.11 -8.74
C GLY A 54 0.40 14.50 -8.40
N ARG A 55 1.02 13.89 -7.37
CA ARG A 55 2.39 14.23 -6.96
C ARG A 55 3.40 13.61 -7.93
N ALA A 56 4.49 14.33 -8.18
CA ALA A 56 5.59 13.82 -8.99
C ALA A 56 6.37 12.73 -8.24
N THR A 57 6.58 11.59 -8.89
CA THR A 57 7.31 10.43 -8.36
C THR A 57 8.49 10.11 -9.29
N ARG A 58 9.63 10.78 -9.07
CA ARG A 58 10.83 10.65 -9.93
C ARG A 58 11.87 9.68 -9.39
N CYS A 59 11.67 9.14 -8.19
CA CYS A 59 12.47 8.06 -7.63
C CYS A 59 11.72 6.74 -7.79
N GLY A 60 12.37 5.61 -7.48
CA GLY A 60 11.74 4.30 -7.60
C GLY A 60 12.73 3.17 -7.71
N VAL A 61 12.23 2.00 -8.09
CA VAL A 61 13.01 0.77 -8.26
C VAL A 61 12.54 0.05 -9.52
N ILE A 62 13.49 -0.50 -10.27
CA ILE A 62 13.20 -1.53 -11.27
C ILE A 62 13.24 -2.89 -10.56
N GLY A 63 12.06 -3.47 -10.37
CA GLY A 63 11.89 -4.82 -9.85
C GLY A 63 12.04 -5.85 -10.96
N THR A 64 12.67 -6.97 -10.64
CA THR A 64 12.68 -8.14 -11.52
C THR A 64 12.25 -9.39 -10.76
N TYR A 65 11.56 -10.29 -11.45
CA TYR A 65 11.18 -11.60 -10.94
C TYR A 65 11.43 -12.64 -12.01
N VAL A 66 12.16 -13.70 -11.67
CA VAL A 66 12.38 -14.85 -12.55
C VAL A 66 11.66 -16.04 -11.91
N HIS A 67 10.67 -16.56 -12.62
CA HIS A 67 9.91 -17.71 -12.13
C HIS A 67 10.82 -18.96 -12.08
N PRO A 68 10.62 -19.89 -11.12
CA PRO A 68 11.39 -21.12 -11.07
C PRO A 68 11.42 -21.86 -12.42
N GLY A 69 12.60 -22.36 -12.80
CA GLY A 69 12.82 -22.95 -14.13
C GLY A 69 13.30 -21.95 -15.20
N ALA A 70 13.35 -20.65 -14.89
CA ALA A 70 13.95 -19.60 -15.74
C ALA A 70 13.33 -19.45 -17.15
N GLN A 71 12.08 -19.87 -17.32
CA GLN A 71 11.35 -19.75 -18.59
C GLN A 71 10.50 -18.48 -18.68
N LEU A 72 10.25 -17.81 -17.55
CA LEU A 72 9.45 -16.60 -17.45
C LEU A 72 10.17 -15.59 -16.57
N GLY A 73 10.30 -14.37 -17.08
CA GLY A 73 10.86 -13.22 -16.37
C GLY A 73 9.92 -12.03 -16.47
N VAL A 74 9.82 -11.27 -15.39
CA VAL A 74 9.08 -10.01 -15.32
C VAL A 74 10.05 -8.90 -14.91
N MET A 75 9.89 -7.73 -15.53
CA MET A 75 10.52 -6.49 -15.13
C MET A 75 9.43 -5.44 -14.95
N VAL A 76 9.48 -4.70 -13.84
CA VAL A 76 8.49 -3.67 -13.50
C VAL A 76 9.19 -2.46 -12.90
N GLU A 77 8.80 -1.27 -13.35
CA GLU A 77 9.19 -0.01 -12.70
C GLU A 77 8.11 0.40 -11.71
N VAL A 78 8.50 0.66 -10.46
CA VAL A 78 7.60 1.20 -9.44
C VAL A 78 8.21 2.47 -8.86
N ASN A 79 7.53 3.59 -9.08
CA ASN A 79 8.01 4.91 -8.67
C ASN A 79 7.49 5.33 -7.29
N CYS A 80 8.28 6.17 -6.61
CA CYS A 80 7.94 6.82 -5.34
C CYS A 80 8.50 8.25 -5.29
N GLU A 81 8.12 9.02 -4.27
CA GLU A 81 8.52 10.44 -4.16
C GLU A 81 10.01 10.60 -3.83
N THR A 82 10.59 9.71 -3.01
CA THR A 82 11.98 9.81 -2.52
C THR A 82 12.72 8.48 -2.59
N ASP A 83 14.04 8.54 -2.65
CA ASP A 83 14.92 7.36 -2.65
C ASP A 83 14.94 6.63 -1.29
N PHE A 84 14.73 7.34 -0.19
CA PHE A 84 14.55 6.73 1.14
C PHE A 84 13.41 5.71 1.17
N VAL A 85 12.30 6.01 0.49
CA VAL A 85 11.17 5.07 0.36
C VAL A 85 11.55 3.91 -0.56
N ALA A 86 12.23 4.19 -1.68
CA ALA A 86 12.67 3.17 -2.62
C ALA A 86 13.54 2.08 -1.95
N ARG A 87 14.35 2.46 -0.95
CA ARG A 87 15.24 1.55 -0.21
C ARG A 87 14.58 0.82 0.96
N ASN A 88 13.33 1.15 1.29
CA ASN A 88 12.62 0.51 2.39
C ASN A 88 12.23 -0.94 2.04
N GLU A 89 12.41 -1.86 3.00
CA GLU A 89 12.11 -3.30 2.81
C GLU A 89 10.64 -3.59 2.49
N GLU A 90 9.69 -2.83 3.03
CA GLU A 90 8.27 -2.95 2.67
C GLU A 90 8.02 -2.53 1.22
N PHE A 91 8.69 -1.48 0.75
CA PHE A 91 8.58 -1.05 -0.64
C PHE A 91 9.20 -2.08 -1.59
N GLN A 92 10.39 -2.61 -1.27
CA GLN A 92 11.04 -3.67 -2.05
C GLN A 92 10.18 -4.94 -2.11
N ARG A 93 9.55 -5.34 -1.00
CA ARG A 93 8.60 -6.47 -0.97
C ARG A 93 7.39 -6.21 -1.87
N LEU A 94 6.78 -5.03 -1.78
CA LEU A 94 5.68 -4.65 -2.66
C LEU A 94 6.05 -4.76 -4.14
N VAL A 95 7.23 -4.29 -4.54
CA VAL A 95 7.72 -4.38 -5.93
C VAL A 95 7.87 -5.84 -6.37
N HIS A 96 8.42 -6.69 -5.51
CA HIS A 96 8.53 -8.13 -5.76
C HIS A 96 7.17 -8.81 -5.92
N ASP A 97 6.22 -8.52 -5.04
CA ASP A 97 4.87 -9.09 -5.07
C ASP A 97 4.10 -8.66 -6.34
N ILE A 98 4.26 -7.39 -6.76
CA ILE A 98 3.73 -6.89 -8.03
C ILE A 98 4.33 -7.68 -9.20
N ALA A 99 5.65 -7.86 -9.23
CA ALA A 99 6.31 -8.61 -10.30
C ALA A 99 5.85 -10.06 -10.37
N MET A 100 5.65 -10.71 -9.22
CA MET A 100 5.11 -12.07 -9.13
C MET A 100 3.65 -12.14 -9.60
N GLN A 101 2.83 -11.16 -9.24
CA GLN A 101 1.45 -11.07 -9.70
C GLN A 101 1.37 -10.88 -11.22
N ILE A 102 2.24 -10.06 -11.80
CA ILE A 102 2.34 -9.88 -13.26
C ILE A 102 2.71 -11.20 -13.94
N ALA A 103 3.67 -11.95 -13.37
CA ALA A 103 4.06 -13.26 -13.90
C ALA A 103 2.89 -14.26 -13.92
N ALA A 104 2.03 -14.22 -12.90
CA ALA A 104 0.88 -15.10 -12.80
C ALA A 104 -0.31 -14.67 -13.68
N ALA A 105 -0.55 -13.37 -13.80
CA ALA A 105 -1.75 -12.83 -14.44
C ALA A 105 -1.56 -12.44 -15.92
N ASP A 106 -0.31 -12.28 -16.40
CA ASP A 106 0.04 -11.78 -17.74
C ASP A 106 -0.84 -10.60 -18.22
N PRO A 107 -0.95 -9.51 -17.42
CA PRO A 107 -1.77 -8.36 -17.77
C PRO A 107 -1.19 -7.65 -19.00
N LYS A 108 -2.05 -7.25 -19.93
CA LYS A 108 -1.64 -6.51 -21.14
C LYS A 108 -1.55 -5.00 -20.94
N PHE A 109 -2.22 -4.47 -19.93
CA PHE A 109 -2.33 -3.03 -19.68
C PHE A 109 -2.19 -2.74 -18.19
N ILE A 110 -1.66 -1.55 -17.86
CA ILE A 110 -1.51 -1.09 -16.48
C ILE A 110 -2.77 -0.36 -16.02
N ARG A 111 -3.34 0.47 -16.90
CA ARG A 111 -4.54 1.27 -16.61
C ARG A 111 -5.67 0.93 -17.54
N LYS A 112 -6.89 1.24 -17.11
CA LYS A 112 -8.10 1.00 -17.91
C LYS A 112 -8.12 1.85 -19.18
N GLU A 113 -7.55 3.05 -19.11
CA GLU A 113 -7.51 3.99 -20.22
C GLU A 113 -6.53 3.57 -21.32
N ASP A 114 -5.62 2.64 -21.03
CA ASP A 114 -4.65 2.12 -22.00
C ASP A 114 -5.24 1.01 -22.89
N VAL A 115 -6.44 0.51 -22.57
CA VAL A 115 -7.11 -0.56 -23.32
C VAL A 115 -7.57 -0.01 -24.67
N THR A 116 -6.93 -0.48 -25.75
CA THR A 116 -7.31 -0.13 -27.12
C THR A 116 -8.67 -0.73 -27.48
N ALA A 117 -9.48 0.00 -28.26
CA ALA A 117 -10.76 -0.46 -28.79
C ALA A 117 -10.63 -1.63 -29.78
#